data_AF-A0A3B9AX57-F1
#
_entry.id   AF-A0A3B9AX57-F1
#
_cell.length_a   1.000
_cell.length_b   1.000
_cell.length_c   1.000
_cell.angle_alpha   90.00
_cell.angle_beta   90.00
_cell.angle_gamma   90.00
#
_symmetry.space_group_name_H-M   'P 1'
#
loop_
_entity.id
_entity.type
_entity.pdbx_description
1 polymer ?
#
loop_
_entity_poly.entity_id
_entity_poly.type
_entity_poly.pdbx_seq_one_letter_code
_entity_poly.pdbx_strand_id
1 'polypeptide(L)'
;MSDKKALIQELISLGKTEEALEQLEQLTSDAILLQARYNGAKKQYNMGLIEFSEWSRTQAQINYAALEMANAVKHTMAAEAGTFRIGEGDATFTTGGGALHPSGQKVFISYSQKDMLAMRAVKNYLEGHDVHVHIDLNDLSAGESIQGFIDEALRNNNFVISIISKNSLQSGWVSKELVVAKFLNKTNSYWIPVSIDDAWSNNQFYFEATKEIDKKITEARKQITIAIKGNLDISPFIDDEKRLQELKANLGTTISDLKSVLVVDISGQLFDIGMNKVIEKIKKQGA
;
A
#
# COMPACT_ATOMS: atom_id res chain seq x y z
N MET A 1 -7.60 30.67 17.15
CA MET A 1 -7.40 29.47 16.28
C MET A 1 -6.42 28.45 16.88
N SER A 2 -5.47 28.84 17.75
CA SER A 2 -4.55 27.89 18.41
C SER A 2 -5.24 26.92 19.39
N ASP A 3 -6.31 27.36 20.06
CA ASP A 3 -7.01 26.53 21.07
C ASP A 3 -7.86 25.40 20.47
N LYS A 4 -8.53 25.63 19.33
CA LYS A 4 -9.40 24.62 18.71
C LYS A 4 -8.62 23.40 18.20
N LYS A 5 -7.37 23.58 17.77
CA LYS A 5 -6.48 22.48 17.36
C LYS A 5 -6.05 21.63 18.56
N ALA A 6 -5.64 22.28 19.65
CA ALA A 6 -5.27 21.58 20.88
C ALA A 6 -6.46 20.79 21.43
N LEU A 7 -7.66 21.36 21.34
CA LEU A 7 -8.91 20.71 21.71
C LEU A 7 -9.21 19.47 20.84
N ILE A 8 -9.00 19.51 19.51
CA ILE A 8 -9.17 18.33 18.64
C ILE A 8 -8.18 17.23 18.99
N GLN A 9 -6.92 17.58 19.29
CA GLN A 9 -5.90 16.62 19.70
C GLN A 9 -6.22 15.97 21.05
N GLU A 10 -6.75 16.75 21.99
CA GLU A 10 -7.20 16.27 23.30
C GLU A 10 -8.45 15.37 23.19
N LEU A 11 -9.44 15.74 22.37
CA LEU A 11 -10.63 14.93 22.15
C LEU A 11 -10.28 13.57 21.51
N ILE A 12 -9.32 13.54 20.58
CA ILE A 12 -8.85 12.28 19.97
C ILE A 12 -8.09 11.41 20.98
N SER A 13 -7.28 12.00 21.85
CA SER A 13 -6.55 11.23 22.89
C SER A 13 -7.47 10.65 23.96
N LEU A 14 -8.60 11.33 24.23
CA LEU A 14 -9.67 10.85 25.11
C LEU A 14 -10.65 9.88 24.43
N GLY A 15 -10.42 9.53 23.16
CA GLY A 15 -11.27 8.60 22.40
C GLY A 15 -12.61 9.19 21.92
N LYS A 16 -12.80 10.51 22.07
CA LYS A 16 -14.00 11.26 21.66
C LYS A 16 -13.90 11.70 20.20
N THR A 17 -13.79 10.71 19.30
CA THR A 17 -13.60 10.94 17.85
C THR A 17 -14.74 11.74 17.22
N GLU A 18 -15.99 11.53 17.63
CA GLU A 18 -17.16 12.23 17.09
C GLU A 18 -17.12 13.73 17.40
N GLU A 19 -16.89 14.10 18.67
CA GLU A 19 -16.74 15.50 19.11
C GLU A 19 -15.54 16.17 18.41
N ALA A 20 -14.45 15.42 18.18
CA ALA A 20 -13.28 15.94 17.47
C ALA A 20 -13.56 16.28 16.00
N LEU A 21 -14.40 15.49 15.32
CA LEU A 21 -14.78 15.71 13.92
C LEU A 21 -15.74 16.89 13.77
N GLU A 22 -16.70 17.06 14.70
CA GLU A 22 -17.59 18.23 14.71
C GLU A 22 -16.81 19.54 14.88
N GLN A 23 -15.78 19.55 15.74
CA GLN A 23 -14.90 20.71 15.90
C GLN A 23 -14.05 20.97 14.65
N LEU A 24 -13.70 19.91 13.89
CA LEU A 24 -12.93 20.01 12.66
C LEU A 24 -13.79 20.52 11.48
N GLU A 25 -15.06 20.15 11.42
CA GLU A 25 -16.03 20.64 10.42
C GLU A 25 -16.24 22.16 10.49
N GLN A 26 -16.19 22.73 11.70
CA GLN A 26 -16.22 24.18 11.89
C GLN A 26 -14.96 24.90 11.36
N LEU A 27 -13.89 24.17 11.07
CA LEU A 27 -12.61 24.71 10.61
C LEU A 27 -12.35 24.44 9.12
N THR A 28 -12.84 23.33 8.58
CA THR A 28 -12.69 22.96 7.17
C THR A 28 -13.88 22.15 6.67
N SER A 29 -14.37 22.53 5.48
CA SER A 29 -15.42 21.81 4.75
C SER A 29 -15.00 20.39 4.36
N ASP A 30 -13.69 20.10 4.30
CA ASP A 30 -13.17 18.79 3.93
C ASP A 30 -13.38 17.74 5.04
N ALA A 31 -13.66 18.18 6.27
CA ALA A 31 -13.95 17.29 7.39
C ALA A 31 -15.32 16.60 7.30
N ILE A 32 -16.24 17.12 6.47
CA ILE A 32 -17.56 16.52 6.21
C ILE A 32 -17.41 15.08 5.71
N LEU A 33 -16.41 14.82 4.87
CA LEU A 33 -16.15 13.49 4.33
C LEU A 33 -15.65 12.50 5.40
N LEU A 34 -14.83 12.97 6.34
CA LEU A 34 -14.37 12.17 7.48
C LEU A 34 -15.54 11.85 8.44
N GLN A 35 -16.41 12.81 8.69
CA GLN A 35 -17.59 12.63 9.53
C GLN A 35 -18.59 11.66 8.91
N ALA A 36 -18.84 11.75 7.60
CA ALA A 36 -19.67 10.81 6.88
C ALA A 36 -19.10 9.37 6.94
N ARG A 37 -17.78 9.21 6.80
CA ARG A 37 -17.10 7.91 6.96
C ARG A 37 -17.21 7.37 8.39
N TYR A 38 -17.01 8.22 9.40
CA TYR A 38 -17.14 7.84 10.81
C TYR A 38 -18.55 7.35 11.13
N ASN A 39 -19.57 8.11 10.74
CA ASN A 39 -20.97 7.79 10.98
C ASN A 39 -21.41 6.52 10.24
N GLY A 40 -20.92 6.31 9.01
CA GLY A 40 -21.15 5.08 8.25
C GLY A 40 -20.58 3.84 8.94
N ALA A 41 -19.32 3.90 9.36
CA ALA A 41 -18.66 2.80 10.07
C ALA A 41 -19.29 2.54 11.45
N LYS A 42 -19.63 3.59 12.19
CA LYS A 42 -20.29 3.50 13.50
C LYS A 42 -21.66 2.83 13.38
N LYS A 43 -22.41 3.16 12.33
CA LYS A 43 -23.70 2.54 12.03
C LYS A 43 -23.54 1.06 11.69
N GLN A 44 -22.56 0.70 10.86
CA GLN A 44 -22.28 -0.70 10.50
C GLN A 44 -21.86 -1.53 11.72
N TYR A 45 -21.02 -0.97 12.60
CA TYR A 45 -20.62 -1.62 13.84
C TYR A 45 -21.80 -1.82 14.79
N ASN A 46 -22.62 -0.79 15.00
CA ASN A 46 -23.84 -0.89 15.82
C ASN A 46 -24.88 -1.86 15.26
N MET A 47 -24.85 -2.13 13.95
CA MET A 47 -25.68 -3.12 13.28
C MET A 47 -25.06 -4.54 13.27
N GLY A 48 -23.85 -4.72 13.82
CA GLY A 48 -23.14 -6.00 13.83
C GLY A 48 -22.62 -6.46 12.47
N LEU A 49 -22.50 -5.54 11.49
CA LEU A 49 -22.02 -5.84 10.14
C LEU A 49 -20.49 -5.86 10.04
N ILE A 50 -19.80 -5.28 11.01
CA ILE A 50 -18.34 -5.25 11.10
C ILE A 50 -17.89 -5.58 12.53
N GLU A 51 -16.74 -6.24 12.63
CA GLU A 51 -16.14 -6.67 13.90
C GLU A 51 -15.49 -5.48 14.64
N PHE A 52 -15.29 -5.60 15.97
CA PHE A 52 -14.65 -4.53 16.77
C PHE A 52 -13.25 -4.18 16.28
N SER A 53 -12.50 -5.14 15.76
CA SER A 53 -11.18 -4.94 15.17
C SER A 53 -11.22 -4.06 13.92
N GLU A 54 -12.24 -4.23 13.07
CA GLU A 54 -12.47 -3.42 11.87
C GLU A 54 -12.94 -2.02 12.25
N TRP A 55 -13.90 -1.91 13.17
CA TRP A 55 -14.34 -0.64 13.73
C TRP A 55 -13.18 0.17 14.33
N SER A 56 -12.35 -0.47 15.17
CA SER A 56 -11.20 0.15 15.81
C SER A 56 -10.16 0.62 14.79
N ARG A 57 -9.95 -0.14 13.71
CA ARG A 57 -9.06 0.23 12.60
C ARG A 57 -9.58 1.44 11.85
N THR A 58 -10.87 1.47 11.50
CA THR A 58 -11.51 2.60 10.81
C THR A 58 -11.50 3.85 11.67
N GLN A 59 -11.80 3.74 12.97
CA GLN A 59 -11.72 4.85 13.91
C GLN A 59 -10.29 5.41 14.02
N ALA A 60 -9.26 4.55 14.08
CA ALA A 60 -7.86 4.98 14.13
C ALA A 60 -7.42 5.71 12.85
N GLN A 61 -7.88 5.26 11.68
CA GLN A 61 -7.61 5.93 10.40
C GLN A 61 -8.26 7.32 10.32
N ILE A 62 -9.51 7.43 10.78
CA ILE A 62 -10.24 8.71 10.81
C ILE A 62 -9.58 9.68 11.79
N ASN A 63 -9.16 9.19 12.96
CA ASN A 63 -8.41 9.99 13.92
C ASN A 63 -7.09 10.51 13.33
N TYR A 64 -6.35 9.68 12.61
CA TYR A 64 -5.11 10.10 11.97
C TYR A 64 -5.35 11.18 10.89
N ALA A 65 -6.33 10.97 10.02
CA ALA A 65 -6.67 11.95 8.99
C ALA A 65 -7.19 13.28 9.58
N ALA A 66 -7.97 13.23 10.66
CA ALA A 66 -8.42 14.42 11.37
C ALA A 66 -7.24 15.22 11.97
N LEU A 67 -6.23 14.53 12.51
CA LEU A 67 -5.01 15.16 13.02
C LEU A 67 -4.17 15.78 11.89
N GLU A 68 -4.08 15.12 10.73
CA GLU A 68 -3.39 15.67 9.56
C GLU A 68 -4.09 16.91 9.01
N MET A 69 -5.43 16.91 8.88
CA MET A 69 -6.19 18.09 8.48
C MET A 69 -6.04 19.24 9.48
N ALA A 70 -6.14 18.96 10.78
CA ALA A 70 -5.92 19.97 11.83
C ALA A 70 -4.48 20.54 11.81
N ASN A 71 -3.50 19.79 11.31
CA ASN A 71 -2.15 20.27 11.06
C ASN A 71 -2.03 21.07 9.76
N ALA A 72 -2.72 20.68 8.70
CA ALA A 72 -2.69 21.32 7.39
C ALA A 72 -3.32 22.72 7.37
N VAL A 73 -4.29 23.00 8.25
CA VAL A 73 -4.91 24.34 8.40
C VAL A 73 -3.90 25.44 8.79
N LYS A 74 -2.70 25.09 9.29
CA LYS A 74 -1.60 26.06 9.50
C LYS A 74 -0.98 26.58 8.20
N HIS A 75 -1.08 25.85 7.09
CA HIS A 75 -0.34 26.15 5.86
C HIS A 75 -1.11 26.98 4.84
N THR A 76 -2.43 27.09 4.96
CA THR A 76 -3.28 27.74 3.94
C THR A 76 -3.53 29.22 4.18
N MET A 77 -3.40 29.74 5.41
CA MET A 77 -3.79 31.14 5.72
C MET A 77 -2.66 32.19 5.60
N ALA A 78 -1.42 31.81 5.26
CA ALA A 78 -0.33 32.78 5.07
C ALA A 78 -0.22 33.32 3.63
N ALA A 79 -0.93 32.72 2.67
CA ALA A 79 -0.74 32.98 1.24
C ALA A 79 -1.80 33.90 0.59
N GLU A 80 -2.87 34.28 1.29
CA GLU A 80 -3.97 35.03 0.69
C GLU A 80 -4.10 36.45 1.26
N ALA A 81 -3.08 37.27 0.97
CA ALA A 81 -3.21 38.73 0.94
C ALA A 81 -2.98 39.19 -0.50
N GLY A 82 -3.97 38.96 -1.36
CA GLY A 82 -3.91 39.28 -2.78
C GLY A 82 -5.28 39.20 -3.43
N THR A 83 -6.07 40.25 -3.26
CA THR A 83 -7.40 40.46 -3.84
C THR A 83 -7.46 40.27 -5.35
N PHE A 84 -8.40 39.46 -5.86
CA PHE A 84 -9.13 39.77 -7.11
C PHE A 84 -10.51 39.08 -7.18
N ARG A 85 -11.45 39.75 -7.85
CA ARG A 85 -12.92 39.61 -7.71
C ARG A 85 -13.54 38.68 -8.78
N ILE A 86 -14.47 37.85 -8.29
CA ILE A 86 -15.71 37.27 -8.87
C ILE A 86 -16.07 37.50 -10.36
N GLY A 87 -16.43 36.38 -11.01
CA GLY A 87 -17.39 36.29 -12.12
C GLY A 87 -18.07 34.91 -12.11
N GLU A 88 -19.36 34.88 -11.80
CA GLU A 88 -20.27 33.73 -11.80
C GLU A 88 -20.55 33.23 -13.23
N GLY A 89 -20.81 31.93 -13.41
CA GLY A 89 -21.45 31.45 -14.64
C GLY A 89 -21.21 30.00 -15.02
N ASP A 90 -22.08 29.15 -14.49
CA ASP A 90 -22.70 28.00 -15.18
C ASP A 90 -21.94 26.67 -15.32
N ALA A 91 -22.73 25.63 -15.09
CA ALA A 91 -22.35 24.24 -14.97
C ALA A 91 -21.97 23.64 -16.33
N THR A 92 -20.75 23.12 -16.43
CA THR A 92 -20.43 22.05 -17.38
C THR A 92 -19.51 21.04 -16.70
N PHE A 93 -19.98 19.79 -16.64
CA PHE A 93 -19.20 18.62 -16.27
C PHE A 93 -18.19 18.37 -17.39
N THR A 94 -17.01 18.96 -17.31
CA THR A 94 -15.87 18.64 -18.17
C THR A 94 -14.83 17.90 -17.35
N THR A 95 -14.77 16.59 -17.57
CA THR A 95 -13.59 15.77 -17.30
C THR A 95 -12.45 16.22 -18.23
N GLY A 96 -11.62 17.11 -17.72
CA GLY A 96 -10.30 17.50 -18.24
C GLY A 96 -9.54 18.11 -17.06
N GLY A 97 -8.36 17.64 -16.67
CA GLY A 97 -7.15 17.68 -17.49
C GLY A 97 -6.39 18.98 -17.20
N GLY A 98 -5.36 18.90 -16.33
CA GLY A 98 -4.36 19.95 -16.08
C GLY A 98 -4.54 20.69 -14.74
N ALA A 99 -3.51 21.08 -14.00
CA ALA A 99 -2.09 21.08 -14.33
C ALA A 99 -1.18 21.30 -13.10
N LEU A 100 0.07 20.87 -13.27
CA LEU A 100 1.30 21.22 -12.55
C LEU A 100 1.53 20.57 -11.18
N HIS A 101 1.83 19.26 -11.19
CA HIS A 101 2.79 18.73 -10.23
C HIS A 101 4.18 18.78 -10.87
N PRO A 102 5.20 19.32 -10.18
CA PRO A 102 6.55 19.43 -10.72
C PRO A 102 7.11 18.04 -11.05
N SER A 103 8.13 18.02 -11.90
CA SER A 103 8.81 16.89 -12.55
C SER A 103 9.45 15.86 -11.60
N GLY A 104 8.68 15.26 -10.69
CA GLY A 104 9.13 14.25 -9.76
C GLY A 104 9.04 12.84 -10.34
N GLN A 105 10.10 12.04 -10.17
CA GLN A 105 10.10 10.63 -10.54
C GLN A 105 9.10 9.87 -9.68
N LYS A 106 8.17 9.14 -10.31
CA LYS A 106 7.14 8.38 -9.60
C LYS A 106 7.61 6.96 -9.31
N VAL A 107 7.61 6.59 -8.04
CA VAL A 107 8.05 5.27 -7.56
C VAL A 107 6.90 4.52 -6.92
N PHE A 108 6.69 3.28 -7.34
CA PHE A 108 5.78 2.34 -6.68
C PHE A 108 6.56 1.32 -5.83
N ILE A 109 6.07 1.01 -4.63
CA ILE A 109 6.69 0.00 -3.74
C ILE A 109 5.78 -1.21 -3.59
N SER A 110 6.28 -2.35 -4.04
CA SER A 110 5.69 -3.68 -3.91
C SER A 110 6.28 -4.39 -2.68
N TYR A 111 5.44 -4.83 -1.75
CA TYR A 111 5.89 -5.43 -0.47
C TYR A 111 4.85 -6.41 0.11
N SER A 112 5.29 -7.32 0.98
CA SER A 112 4.35 -8.12 1.79
C SER A 112 3.78 -7.25 2.91
N GLN A 113 2.49 -7.37 3.23
CA GLN A 113 1.90 -6.65 4.37
C GLN A 113 2.65 -6.88 5.69
N LYS A 114 3.27 -8.06 5.86
CA LYS A 114 4.11 -8.40 7.03
C LYS A 114 5.40 -7.58 7.12
N ASP A 115 5.79 -6.93 6.03
CA ASP A 115 7.00 -6.12 5.90
C ASP A 115 6.69 -4.61 5.89
N MET A 116 5.50 -4.21 6.39
CA MET A 116 5.05 -2.82 6.41
C MET A 116 6.05 -1.85 7.05
N LEU A 117 6.78 -2.29 8.10
CA LEU A 117 7.80 -1.46 8.74
C LEU A 117 8.96 -1.16 7.78
N ALA A 118 9.45 -2.17 7.05
CA ALA A 118 10.51 -1.98 6.07
C ALA A 118 10.03 -1.10 4.91
N MET A 119 8.80 -1.30 4.42
CA MET A 119 8.21 -0.43 3.40
C MET A 119 8.16 1.02 3.85
N ARG A 120 7.70 1.30 5.08
CA ARG A 120 7.65 2.67 5.61
C ARG A 120 9.03 3.30 5.69
N ALA A 121 10.05 2.54 6.10
CA ALA A 121 11.43 3.01 6.11
C ALA A 121 11.90 3.38 4.70
N VAL A 122 11.69 2.50 3.71
CA VAL A 122 12.01 2.75 2.30
C VAL A 122 11.29 4.01 1.79
N LYS A 123 9.99 4.13 2.05
CA LYS A 123 9.18 5.29 1.66
C LYS A 123 9.75 6.59 2.23
N ASN A 124 9.95 6.65 3.54
CA ASN A 124 10.47 7.84 4.22
C ASN A 124 11.85 8.21 3.71
N TYR A 125 12.69 7.21 3.41
CA TYR A 125 14.01 7.46 2.84
C TYR A 125 13.93 8.07 1.44
N LEU A 126 13.07 7.54 0.57
CA LEU A 126 12.87 8.08 -0.78
C LEU A 126 12.30 9.51 -0.75
N GLU A 127 11.27 9.74 0.05
CA GLU A 127 10.65 11.07 0.19
C GLU A 127 11.62 12.11 0.79
N GLY A 128 12.48 11.69 1.73
CA GLY A 128 13.55 12.52 2.26
C GLY A 128 14.65 12.89 1.24
N HIS A 129 14.65 12.27 0.06
CA HIS A 129 15.57 12.55 -1.05
C HIS A 129 14.83 13.11 -2.28
N ASP A 130 13.68 13.76 -2.06
CA ASP A 130 12.84 14.39 -3.09
C ASP A 130 12.30 13.41 -4.16
N VAL A 131 12.19 12.12 -3.81
CA VAL A 131 11.58 11.10 -4.67
C VAL A 131 10.14 10.87 -4.24
N HIS A 132 9.20 11.13 -5.15
CA HIS A 132 7.77 10.95 -4.88
C HIS A 132 7.38 9.48 -4.93
N VAL A 133 6.94 8.96 -3.79
CA VAL A 133 6.48 7.57 -3.66
C VAL A 133 4.96 7.51 -3.73
N HIS A 134 4.44 6.85 -4.76
CA HIS A 134 3.06 6.39 -4.78
C HIS A 134 3.01 5.05 -4.05
N ILE A 135 2.66 5.06 -2.76
CA ILE A 135 2.28 3.83 -2.08
C ILE A 135 0.87 3.53 -2.53
N ASP A 136 0.69 2.41 -3.22
CA ASP A 136 -0.66 1.92 -3.42
C ASP A 136 -0.74 0.41 -3.28
N LEU A 137 -0.88 -0.08 -2.05
CA LEU A 137 -1.46 -1.40 -1.82
C LEU A 137 -2.60 -1.34 -0.80
N ASN A 138 -3.01 -0.12 -0.45
CA ASN A 138 -4.18 0.11 0.39
C ASN A 138 -5.44 0.32 -0.46
N ASP A 139 -5.32 0.53 -1.78
CA ASP A 139 -6.45 0.79 -2.68
C ASP A 139 -6.70 -0.34 -3.69
N LEU A 140 -6.24 -1.58 -3.42
CA LEU A 140 -6.92 -2.75 -3.98
C LEU A 140 -8.30 -2.81 -3.31
N SER A 141 -9.26 -2.14 -3.93
CA SER A 141 -10.66 -2.20 -3.53
C SER A 141 -11.08 -3.67 -3.52
N ALA A 142 -11.95 -4.06 -2.60
CA ALA A 142 -12.48 -5.43 -2.59
C ALA A 142 -13.09 -5.75 -3.97
N GLY A 143 -12.48 -6.69 -4.70
CA GLY A 143 -12.88 -7.07 -6.06
C GLY A 143 -11.93 -6.65 -7.19
N GLU A 144 -10.86 -5.89 -6.93
CA GLU A 144 -9.88 -5.53 -7.96
C GLU A 144 -8.84 -6.64 -8.21
N SER A 145 -8.52 -6.86 -9.50
CA SER A 145 -7.50 -7.83 -9.88
C SER A 145 -6.09 -7.27 -9.61
N ILE A 146 -5.25 -8.05 -8.92
CA ILE A 146 -3.82 -7.79 -8.71
C ILE A 146 -3.11 -7.45 -10.04
N GLN A 147 -3.60 -8.00 -11.15
CA GLN A 147 -3.09 -7.75 -12.49
C GLN A 147 -3.42 -6.38 -13.04
N GLY A 148 -4.66 -5.91 -12.90
CA GLY A 148 -5.05 -4.56 -13.31
C GLY A 148 -4.28 -3.50 -12.52
N PHE A 149 -4.11 -3.74 -11.23
CA PHE A 149 -3.36 -2.88 -10.34
C PHE A 149 -1.88 -2.78 -10.73
N ILE A 150 -1.21 -3.91 -10.98
CA ILE A 150 0.21 -3.90 -11.43
C ILE A 150 0.35 -3.22 -12.80
N ASP A 151 -0.63 -3.40 -13.69
CA ASP A 151 -0.62 -2.71 -14.99
C ASP A 151 -0.80 -1.20 -14.86
N GLU A 152 -1.58 -0.74 -13.89
CA GLU A 152 -1.70 0.68 -13.59
C GLU A 152 -0.43 1.24 -12.96
N ALA A 153 0.13 0.53 -11.97
CA ALA A 153 1.39 0.91 -11.36
C ALA A 153 2.51 1.01 -12.41
N LEU A 154 2.54 0.09 -13.38
CA LEU A 154 3.46 0.11 -14.50
C LEU A 154 3.23 1.28 -15.48
N ARG A 155 1.98 1.64 -15.77
CA ARG A 155 1.67 2.77 -16.66
C ARG A 155 1.99 4.11 -16.04
N ASN A 156 1.76 4.25 -14.73
CA ASN A 156 1.76 5.53 -14.04
C ASN A 156 3.06 5.83 -13.30
N ASN A 157 3.98 4.86 -13.17
CA ASN A 157 5.25 5.02 -12.45
C ASN A 157 6.47 4.72 -13.31
N ASN A 158 7.54 5.48 -13.06
CA ASN A 158 8.84 5.31 -13.74
C ASN A 158 9.67 4.18 -13.12
N PHE A 159 9.47 3.94 -11.82
CA PHE A 159 10.21 2.93 -11.07
C PHE A 159 9.27 2.07 -10.24
N VAL A 160 9.62 0.80 -10.11
CA VAL A 160 8.98 -0.10 -9.17
C VAL A 160 10.03 -0.79 -8.33
N ILE A 161 9.93 -0.58 -7.02
CA ILE A 161 10.76 -1.21 -6.02
C ILE A 161 10.02 -2.44 -5.49
N SER A 162 10.65 -3.60 -5.51
CA SER A 162 10.09 -4.81 -4.89
C SER A 162 10.89 -5.17 -3.64
N ILE A 163 10.22 -5.15 -2.49
CA ILE A 163 10.80 -5.59 -1.21
C ILE A 163 10.72 -7.12 -1.15
N ILE A 164 11.88 -7.73 -1.28
CA ILE A 164 12.10 -9.17 -1.27
C ILE A 164 12.41 -9.61 0.16
N SER A 165 11.61 -10.56 0.65
CA SER A 165 11.73 -11.14 1.98
C SER A 165 11.20 -12.57 1.95
N LYS A 166 11.45 -13.33 3.01
CA LYS A 166 10.77 -14.61 3.26
C LYS A 166 9.25 -14.47 3.19
N ASN A 167 8.69 -13.35 3.65
CA ASN A 167 7.26 -13.11 3.68
C ASN A 167 6.70 -12.85 2.27
N SER A 168 7.40 -12.05 1.44
CA SER A 168 6.95 -11.78 0.07
C SER A 168 7.08 -13.01 -0.83
N LEU A 169 8.15 -13.80 -0.66
CA LEU A 169 8.35 -15.07 -1.38
C LEU A 169 7.34 -16.16 -0.99
N GLN A 170 6.84 -16.18 0.24
CA GLN A 170 5.85 -17.17 0.73
C GLN A 170 4.38 -16.76 0.56
N SER A 171 4.09 -15.52 0.15
CA SER A 171 2.71 -15.03 -0.01
C SER A 171 2.24 -15.02 -1.45
N GLY A 172 3.08 -15.42 -2.41
CA GLY A 172 2.76 -15.34 -3.85
C GLY A 172 2.74 -13.90 -4.38
N TRP A 173 3.12 -12.93 -3.56
CA TRP A 173 3.30 -11.55 -3.97
C TRP A 173 4.42 -11.43 -5.02
N VAL A 174 5.41 -12.33 -4.95
CA VAL A 174 6.46 -12.47 -5.97
C VAL A 174 6.11 -13.59 -6.95
N SER A 175 4.96 -13.49 -7.62
CA SER A 175 4.64 -14.41 -8.73
C SER A 175 5.23 -13.86 -10.04
N LYS A 176 6.26 -14.56 -10.54
CA LYS A 176 7.08 -14.30 -11.73
C LYS A 176 6.36 -13.68 -12.95
N GLU A 177 5.12 -14.07 -13.22
CA GLU A 177 4.38 -13.61 -14.42
C GLU A 177 4.02 -12.12 -14.43
N LEU A 178 3.85 -11.51 -13.25
CA LEU A 178 3.27 -10.17 -13.12
C LEU A 178 4.31 -9.04 -13.09
N VAL A 179 5.43 -9.26 -12.40
CA VAL A 179 6.39 -8.19 -12.06
C VAL A 179 7.76 -8.35 -12.74
N VAL A 180 8.13 -9.51 -13.27
CA VAL A 180 9.45 -9.64 -13.93
C VAL A 180 9.30 -9.67 -15.45
N ALA A 181 8.33 -10.44 -15.97
CA ALA A 181 8.10 -10.57 -17.41
C ALA A 181 7.54 -9.29 -18.06
N LYS A 182 6.70 -8.51 -17.37
CA LYS A 182 6.18 -7.22 -17.88
C LYS A 182 7.21 -6.08 -17.81
N PHE A 183 8.06 -6.09 -16.79
CA PHE A 183 9.12 -5.08 -16.62
C PHE A 183 10.27 -5.26 -17.61
N LEU A 184 10.64 -6.50 -17.93
CA LEU A 184 11.76 -6.75 -18.85
C LEU A 184 11.37 -6.64 -20.33
N ASN A 185 10.08 -6.73 -20.70
CA ASN A 185 9.70 -6.90 -22.10
C ASN A 185 8.67 -5.90 -22.66
N LYS A 186 7.97 -5.05 -21.87
CA LYS A 186 6.81 -4.29 -22.41
C LYS A 186 6.58 -2.86 -21.90
N THR A 187 7.38 -2.31 -20.99
CA THR A 187 7.15 -0.95 -20.44
C THR A 187 8.45 -0.17 -20.23
N ASN A 188 8.36 1.17 -20.19
CA ASN A 188 9.49 2.07 -20.00
C ASN A 188 9.85 2.28 -18.51
N SER A 189 9.46 1.33 -17.65
CA SER A 189 9.56 1.44 -16.19
C SER A 189 10.69 0.54 -15.66
N TYR A 190 11.47 1.05 -14.71
CA TYR A 190 12.61 0.33 -14.16
C TYR A 190 12.22 -0.47 -12.92
N TRP A 191 12.53 -1.76 -12.93
CA TRP A 191 12.39 -2.62 -11.77
C TRP A 191 13.65 -2.59 -10.89
N ILE A 192 13.47 -2.44 -9.58
CA ILE A 192 14.54 -2.42 -8.58
C ILE A 192 14.18 -3.39 -7.43
N PRO A 193 14.71 -4.62 -7.43
CA PRO A 193 14.54 -5.51 -6.29
C PRO A 193 15.47 -5.09 -5.14
N VAL A 194 14.89 -4.98 -3.94
CA VAL A 194 15.62 -4.72 -2.69
C VAL A 194 15.33 -5.83 -1.69
N SER A 195 16.31 -6.32 -0.94
CA SER A 195 16.11 -7.39 0.05
C SER A 195 16.21 -6.88 1.48
N ILE A 196 15.34 -7.38 2.35
CA ILE A 196 15.37 -7.11 3.79
C ILE A 196 15.81 -8.35 4.61
N ASP A 197 16.02 -9.47 3.93
CA ASP A 197 16.61 -10.71 4.46
C ASP A 197 17.36 -11.48 3.36
N ASP A 198 17.94 -12.63 3.71
CA ASP A 198 18.74 -13.49 2.83
C ASP A 198 17.90 -14.56 2.10
N ALA A 199 16.58 -14.57 2.23
CA ALA A 199 15.73 -15.67 1.77
C ALA A 199 15.88 -15.96 0.26
N TRP A 200 16.08 -14.93 -0.55
CA TRP A 200 16.23 -15.07 -2.00
C TRP A 200 17.54 -15.73 -2.42
N SER A 201 18.61 -15.58 -1.64
CA SER A 201 19.94 -16.13 -1.95
C SER A 201 20.20 -17.46 -1.24
N ASN A 202 19.52 -17.68 -0.10
CA ASN A 202 19.67 -18.85 0.74
C ASN A 202 18.95 -20.08 0.15
N ASN A 203 19.72 -21.09 -0.28
CA ASN A 203 19.15 -22.32 -0.83
C ASN A 203 18.34 -23.13 0.20
N GLN A 204 18.68 -23.02 1.49
CA GLN A 204 17.94 -23.69 2.55
C GLN A 204 16.51 -23.15 2.68
N PHE A 205 16.34 -21.84 2.49
CA PHE A 205 15.02 -21.21 2.48
C PHE A 205 14.11 -21.81 1.41
N TYR A 206 14.62 -22.14 0.22
CA TYR A 206 13.79 -22.76 -0.84
C TYR A 206 13.16 -24.08 -0.36
N PHE A 207 13.94 -24.94 0.29
CA PHE A 207 13.45 -26.22 0.81
C PHE A 207 12.44 -26.00 1.94
N GLU A 208 12.72 -25.07 2.85
CA GLU A 208 11.84 -24.74 3.98
C GLU A 208 10.52 -24.14 3.50
N ALA A 209 10.56 -23.15 2.61
CA ALA A 209 9.37 -22.54 2.04
C ALA A 209 8.53 -23.54 1.24
N THR A 210 9.16 -24.40 0.44
CA THR A 210 8.45 -25.46 -0.30
C THR A 210 7.74 -26.41 0.66
N LYS A 211 8.41 -26.82 1.75
CA LYS A 211 7.82 -27.70 2.77
C LYS A 211 6.64 -27.02 3.49
N GLU A 212 6.75 -25.74 3.81
CA GLU A 212 5.65 -24.99 4.42
C GLU A 212 4.47 -24.80 3.46
N ILE A 213 4.72 -24.58 2.17
CA ILE A 213 3.66 -24.53 1.15
C ILE A 213 2.98 -25.90 1.04
N ASP A 214 3.72 -27.00 1.02
CA ASP A 214 3.16 -28.36 0.96
C ASP A 214 2.27 -28.69 2.16
N LYS A 215 2.64 -28.24 3.36
CA LYS A 215 1.78 -28.35 4.54
C LYS A 215 0.46 -27.59 4.34
N LYS A 216 0.52 -26.36 3.83
CA LYS A 216 -0.68 -25.55 3.55
C LYS A 216 -1.57 -26.18 2.47
N ILE A 217 -0.99 -26.74 1.41
CA ILE A 217 -1.72 -27.48 0.37
C ILE A 217 -2.44 -28.68 0.99
N THR A 218 -1.74 -29.42 1.86
CA THR A 218 -2.32 -30.58 2.55
C THR A 218 -3.49 -30.18 3.46
N GLU A 219 -3.34 -29.07 4.20
CA GLU A 219 -4.42 -28.54 5.03
C GLU A 219 -5.61 -28.05 4.19
N ALA A 220 -5.36 -27.32 3.09
CA ALA A 220 -6.42 -26.90 2.16
C ALA A 220 -7.22 -28.11 1.62
N ARG A 221 -6.53 -29.18 1.21
CA ARG A 221 -7.18 -30.44 0.77
C ARG A 221 -8.02 -31.09 1.86
N LYS A 222 -7.57 -31.02 3.11
CA LYS A 222 -8.34 -31.50 4.25
C LYS A 222 -9.61 -30.68 4.45
N GLN A 223 -9.53 -29.36 4.33
CA GLN A 223 -10.70 -28.47 4.40
C GLN A 223 -11.69 -28.74 3.25
N ILE A 224 -11.21 -28.97 2.02
CA ILE A 224 -12.05 -29.41 0.89
C ILE A 224 -12.81 -30.69 1.25
N THR A 225 -12.12 -31.68 1.83
CA THR A 225 -12.74 -32.95 2.24
C THR A 225 -13.82 -32.74 3.32
N ILE A 226 -13.57 -31.85 4.28
CA ILE A 226 -14.55 -31.49 5.33
C ILE A 226 -15.76 -30.81 4.70
N ALA A 227 -15.55 -29.85 3.80
CA ALA A 227 -16.61 -29.14 3.10
C ALA A 227 -17.50 -30.09 2.27
N ILE A 228 -16.90 -31.04 1.55
CA ILE A 228 -17.64 -32.09 0.80
C ILE A 228 -18.52 -32.91 1.75
N LYS A 229 -17.98 -33.37 2.88
CA LYS A 229 -18.74 -34.16 3.87
C LYS A 229 -19.86 -33.37 4.52
N GLY A 230 -19.66 -32.07 4.71
CA GLY A 230 -20.66 -31.14 5.25
C GLY A 230 -21.66 -30.63 4.21
N ASN A 231 -21.56 -31.05 2.95
CA ASN A 231 -22.36 -30.54 1.83
C ASN A 231 -22.29 -29.00 1.72
N LEU A 232 -21.11 -28.43 1.93
CA LEU A 232 -20.80 -27.00 1.85
C LEU A 232 -20.22 -26.64 0.47
N ASP A 233 -20.23 -25.35 0.12
CA ASP A 233 -19.52 -24.86 -1.07
C ASP A 233 -18.01 -25.07 -0.91
N ILE A 234 -17.39 -25.65 -1.94
CA ILE A 234 -15.97 -26.00 -1.97
C ILE A 234 -15.12 -24.98 -2.73
N SER A 235 -15.74 -24.08 -3.49
CA SER A 235 -15.08 -23.11 -4.36
C SER A 235 -13.98 -22.32 -3.62
N PRO A 236 -14.24 -21.77 -2.41
CA PRO A 236 -13.22 -21.00 -1.68
C PRO A 236 -11.96 -21.81 -1.37
N PHE A 237 -12.12 -23.09 -1.04
CA PHE A 237 -11.01 -23.95 -0.65
C PHE A 237 -10.22 -24.47 -1.87
N ILE A 238 -10.89 -24.69 -3.00
CA ILE A 238 -10.25 -25.04 -4.27
C ILE A 238 -9.39 -23.89 -4.79
N ASP A 239 -9.92 -22.66 -4.73
CA ASP A 239 -9.19 -21.47 -5.17
C ASP A 239 -7.92 -21.25 -4.32
N ASP A 240 -8.02 -21.46 -3.02
CA ASP A 240 -6.87 -21.40 -2.12
C ASP A 240 -5.82 -22.49 -2.41
N GLU A 241 -6.25 -23.74 -2.67
CA GLU A 241 -5.34 -24.81 -3.05
C GLU A 241 -4.62 -24.46 -4.37
N LYS A 242 -5.36 -24.00 -5.37
CA LYS A 242 -4.83 -23.62 -6.68
C LYS A 242 -3.75 -22.54 -6.54
N ARG A 243 -4.04 -21.47 -5.78
CA ARG A 243 -3.09 -20.39 -5.51
C ARG A 243 -1.81 -20.90 -4.82
N LEU A 244 -1.93 -21.83 -3.87
CA LEU A 244 -0.78 -22.44 -3.20
C LEU A 244 0.05 -23.32 -4.15
N GLN A 245 -0.59 -24.05 -5.07
CA GLN A 245 0.08 -24.85 -6.08
C GLN A 245 0.85 -23.96 -7.08
N GLU A 246 0.22 -22.87 -7.55
CA GLU A 246 0.86 -21.87 -8.41
C GLU A 246 2.07 -21.23 -7.73
N LEU A 247 1.93 -20.86 -6.46
CA LEU A 247 3.04 -20.35 -5.65
C LEU A 247 4.21 -21.36 -5.60
N LYS A 248 3.91 -22.63 -5.33
CA LYS A 248 4.93 -23.70 -5.29
C LYS A 248 5.65 -23.84 -6.63
N ALA A 249 4.89 -23.90 -7.73
CA ALA A 249 5.43 -24.06 -9.07
C ALA A 249 6.34 -22.89 -9.48
N ASN A 250 6.00 -21.67 -9.05
CA ASN A 250 6.70 -20.45 -9.43
C ASN A 250 7.84 -20.06 -8.48
N LEU A 251 7.94 -20.63 -7.28
CA LEU A 251 8.93 -20.22 -6.29
C LEU A 251 10.37 -20.43 -6.77
N GLY A 252 10.67 -21.59 -7.35
CA GLY A 252 12.03 -21.92 -7.82
C GLY A 252 12.48 -21.01 -8.97
N THR A 253 11.59 -20.77 -9.93
CA THR A 253 11.86 -19.88 -11.06
C THR A 253 12.01 -18.42 -10.62
N THR A 254 11.23 -17.98 -9.63
CA THR A 254 11.34 -16.65 -9.02
C THR A 254 12.68 -16.44 -8.33
N ILE A 255 13.12 -17.40 -7.52
CA ILE A 255 14.43 -17.34 -6.86
C ILE A 255 15.57 -17.34 -7.89
N SER A 256 15.44 -18.13 -8.95
CA SER A 256 16.41 -18.15 -10.05
C SER A 256 16.53 -16.79 -10.73
N ASP A 257 15.40 -16.13 -11.01
CA ASP A 257 15.39 -14.81 -11.65
C ASP A 257 15.99 -13.75 -10.73
N LEU A 258 15.65 -13.76 -9.44
CA LEU A 258 16.25 -12.86 -8.45
C LEU A 258 17.78 -13.01 -8.38
N LYS A 259 18.30 -14.24 -8.53
CA LYS A 259 19.74 -14.50 -8.59
C LYS A 259 20.41 -14.02 -9.87
N SER A 260 19.65 -13.78 -10.94
CA SER A 260 20.17 -13.27 -12.22
C SER A 260 20.24 -11.74 -12.29
N VAL A 261 19.68 -11.03 -11.30
CA VAL A 261 19.67 -9.57 -11.23
C VAL A 261 20.37 -9.09 -9.96
N LEU A 262 20.81 -7.84 -9.96
CA LEU A 262 21.38 -7.23 -8.77
C LEU A 262 20.25 -6.88 -7.79
N VAL A 263 20.09 -7.69 -6.73
CA VAL A 263 19.22 -7.39 -5.60
C VAL A 263 19.99 -6.53 -4.59
N VAL A 264 19.47 -5.35 -4.27
CA VAL A 264 20.11 -4.43 -3.34
C VAL A 264 19.74 -4.79 -1.91
N ASP A 265 20.73 -5.14 -1.09
CA ASP A 265 20.50 -5.42 0.34
C ASP A 265 20.27 -4.11 1.11
N ILE A 266 19.12 -4.02 1.78
CA ILE A 266 18.71 -2.92 2.65
C ILE A 266 18.41 -3.42 4.08
N SER A 267 18.90 -4.60 4.44
CA SER A 267 18.68 -5.18 5.76
C SER A 267 19.55 -4.52 6.85
N GLY A 268 18.94 -4.26 8.02
CA GLY A 268 19.65 -3.79 9.21
C GLY A 268 20.58 -2.58 8.95
N GLN A 269 21.87 -2.75 9.25
CA GLN A 269 22.88 -1.70 9.12
C GLN A 269 23.21 -1.33 7.65
N LEU A 270 22.79 -2.16 6.69
CA LEU A 270 22.99 -1.90 5.27
C LEU A 270 21.91 -1.00 4.67
N PHE A 271 20.88 -0.65 5.43
CA PHE A 271 19.74 0.13 4.94
C PHE A 271 20.16 1.40 4.20
N ASP A 272 20.92 2.30 4.84
CA ASP A 272 21.32 3.57 4.21
C ASP A 272 22.25 3.36 3.01
N ILE A 273 23.16 2.39 3.09
CA ILE A 273 24.11 2.10 2.00
C ILE A 273 23.37 1.53 0.79
N GLY A 274 22.43 0.60 1.01
CA GLY A 274 21.60 0.01 -0.04
C GLY A 274 20.67 1.05 -0.64
N MET A 275 19.97 1.83 0.18
CA MET A 275 19.03 2.84 -0.30
C MET A 275 19.71 3.98 -1.07
N ASN A 276 20.95 4.34 -0.74
CA ASN A 276 21.74 5.25 -1.56
C ASN A 276 21.92 4.74 -3.00
N LYS A 277 22.21 3.44 -3.19
CA LYS A 277 22.31 2.83 -4.53
C LYS A 277 20.98 2.89 -5.29
N VAL A 278 19.87 2.73 -4.57
CA VAL A 278 18.52 2.86 -5.14
C VAL A 278 18.29 4.29 -5.62
N ILE A 279 18.63 5.30 -4.82
CA ILE A 279 18.53 6.72 -5.20
C ILE A 279 19.42 7.04 -6.40
N GLU A 280 20.67 6.59 -6.42
CA GLU A 280 21.57 6.79 -7.57
C GLU A 280 20.99 6.20 -8.85
N LYS A 281 20.41 4.99 -8.76
CA LYS A 281 19.75 4.34 -9.90
C LYS A 281 18.54 5.13 -10.37
N ILE A 282 17.71 5.61 -9.45
CA ILE A 282 16.53 6.42 -9.74
C ILE A 282 16.96 7.72 -10.44
N LYS A 283 17.87 8.50 -9.83
CA LYS A 283 18.36 9.77 -10.40
C LYS A 283 19.03 9.61 -11.77
N LYS A 284 19.84 8.56 -11.97
CA LYS A 284 20.53 8.30 -13.26
C LYS A 284 19.58 7.96 -14.41
N GLN A 285 18.40 7.42 -14.12
CA GLN A 285 17.48 6.91 -15.15
C GLN A 285 16.28 7.85 -15.41
N GLY A 286 16.15 8.96 -14.68
CA GLY A 286 15.19 10.02 -15.05
C GLY A 286 15.78 11.42 -15.12
N ALA A 287 17.11 11.51 -15.23
CA ALA A 287 17.78 12.61 -15.93
C ALA A 287 17.84 12.27 -17.43
#